data_AF-A0A7V1RH96-F1
#
_entry.id   AF-A0A7V1RH96-F1
#
_cell.length_a   1.000
_cell.length_b   1.000
_cell.length_c   1.000
_cell.angle_alpha   90.00
_cell.angle_beta   90.00
_cell.angle_gamma   90.00
#
_symmetry.space_group_name_H-M   'P 1'
#
loop_
_entity.id
_entity.type
_entity.pdbx_description
1 polymer ?
#
loop_
_entity_poly.entity_id
_entity_poly.type
_entity_poly.pdbx_seq_one_letter_code
_entity_poly.pdbx_strand_id
1 'polypeptide(L)'
;MFGLLVGDALGVPYEFHRPDELPDRDQIEMDPPPGFHRAHRDAPPHAWSDDGAQALCLLESLLECGRLDPADLADGLLLWKREGLWAVDGVVFDCGSTTARALARIAAGVPALEAGPAGEGDNGNGAL
;
A
#
# COMPACT_ATOMS: atom_id res chain seq x y z
N MET A 1 -2.28 -13.73 -4.07
CA MET A 1 -1.39 -12.64 -4.51
C MET A 1 -1.92 -11.92 -5.73
N PHE A 2 -2.02 -12.54 -6.91
CA PHE A 2 -2.47 -11.84 -8.13
C PHE A 2 -3.81 -11.09 -8.00
N GLY A 3 -4.83 -11.70 -7.38
CA GLY A 3 -6.12 -11.02 -7.18
C GLY A 3 -6.03 -9.75 -6.32
N LEU A 4 -5.11 -9.71 -5.35
CA LEU A 4 -4.85 -8.53 -4.53
C LEU A 4 -4.19 -7.44 -5.38
N LEU A 5 -3.10 -7.75 -6.08
CA LEU A 5 -2.38 -6.78 -6.92
C LEU A 5 -3.26 -6.21 -8.04
N VAL A 6 -4.07 -7.05 -8.68
CA VAL A 6 -5.00 -6.64 -9.73
C VAL A 6 -6.12 -5.78 -9.14
N GLY A 7 -6.67 -6.16 -7.98
CA GLY A 7 -7.73 -5.39 -7.32
C GLY A 7 -7.26 -4.02 -6.86
N ASP A 8 -6.07 -3.95 -6.28
CA ASP A 8 -5.41 -2.71 -5.85
C ASP A 8 -5.13 -1.80 -7.06
N ALA A 9 -4.42 -2.30 -8.08
CA ALA A 9 -4.13 -1.52 -9.29
C ALA A 9 -5.40 -1.02 -10.01
N LEU A 10 -6.47 -1.82 -10.01
CA LEU A 10 -7.77 -1.41 -10.54
C LEU A 10 -8.42 -0.32 -9.69
N GLY A 11 -8.25 -0.35 -8.37
CA GLY A 11 -8.86 0.58 -7.42
C GLY A 11 -8.17 1.95 -7.37
N VAL A 12 -6.83 1.98 -7.47
CA VAL A 12 -5.99 3.19 -7.37
C VAL A 12 -6.53 4.42 -8.10
N PRO A 13 -7.00 4.34 -9.37
CA PRO A 13 -7.51 5.52 -10.05
C PRO A 13 -8.77 6.12 -9.42
N TYR A 14 -9.57 5.30 -8.76
CA TYR A 14 -10.92 5.60 -8.28
C TYR A 14 -10.97 5.95 -6.78
N GLU A 15 -9.85 5.96 -6.08
CA GLU A 15 -9.79 6.32 -4.66
C GLU A 15 -10.28 7.75 -4.38
N PHE A 16 -10.71 7.99 -3.14
CA PHE A 16 -11.22 9.28 -2.65
C PHE A 16 -12.44 9.85 -3.41
N HIS A 17 -13.06 9.05 -4.28
CA HIS A 17 -14.33 9.38 -4.93
C HIS A 17 -15.49 8.85 -4.11
N ARG A 18 -16.57 9.62 -4.08
CA ARG A 18 -17.84 9.16 -3.54
C ARG A 18 -18.48 8.15 -4.50
N PRO A 19 -19.36 7.25 -4.02
CA PRO A 19 -20.03 6.29 -4.90
C PRO A 19 -20.80 6.92 -6.06
N ASP A 20 -21.33 8.15 -5.88
CA ASP A 20 -22.03 8.91 -6.91
C ASP A 20 -21.11 9.62 -7.92
N GLU A 21 -19.81 9.63 -7.68
CA GLU A 21 -18.78 10.20 -8.57
C GLU A 21 -18.08 9.11 -9.40
N LEU A 22 -18.31 7.83 -9.07
CA LEU A 22 -17.72 6.71 -9.80
C LEU A 22 -18.44 6.50 -11.16
N PRO A 23 -17.71 6.03 -12.19
CA PRO A 23 -18.33 5.57 -13.42
C PRO A 23 -19.31 4.43 -13.20
N ASP A 24 -20.14 4.16 -14.22
CA ASP A 24 -20.97 2.96 -14.22
C ASP A 24 -20.09 1.71 -14.13
N ARG A 25 -20.61 0.64 -13.51
CA ARG A 25 -19.84 -0.55 -13.18
C ARG A 25 -19.16 -1.20 -14.39
N ASP A 26 -19.77 -1.11 -15.57
CA ASP A 26 -19.23 -1.63 -16.84
C ASP A 26 -18.14 -0.74 -17.44
N GLN A 27 -17.87 0.43 -16.84
CA GLN A 27 -16.82 1.36 -17.21
C GLN A 27 -15.64 1.37 -16.22
N ILE A 28 -15.72 0.58 -15.14
CA ILE A 28 -14.62 0.42 -14.18
C ILE A 28 -13.59 -0.52 -14.79
N GLU A 29 -12.53 0.09 -15.33
CA GLU A 29 -11.40 -0.59 -15.96
C GLU A 29 -10.07 -0.04 -15.43
N MET A 30 -8.97 -0.75 -15.74
CA MET A 30 -7.60 -0.34 -15.37
C MET A 30 -7.25 1.07 -15.88
N ASP A 31 -7.75 1.40 -17.07
CA ASP A 31 -7.74 2.76 -17.62
C ASP A 31 -9.13 3.37 -17.45
N PRO A 32 -9.30 4.40 -16.60
CA PRO A 32 -10.60 5.04 -16.39
C PRO A 32 -11.15 5.69 -17.66
N PRO A 33 -12.48 5.90 -17.75
CA PRO A 33 -13.09 6.50 -18.93
C PRO A 33 -12.56 7.92 -19.19
N PRO A 34 -12.55 8.37 -20.47
CA PRO A 34 -12.07 9.70 -20.81
C PRO A 34 -12.75 10.81 -19.99
N GLY A 35 -11.94 11.70 -19.41
CA GLY A 35 -12.43 12.80 -18.58
C GLY A 35 -12.60 12.47 -17.10
N PHE A 36 -12.42 11.21 -16.68
CA PHE A 36 -12.40 10.86 -15.26
C PHE A 36 -11.16 11.42 -14.55
N HIS A 37 -11.35 11.96 -13.36
CA HIS A 37 -10.29 12.59 -12.57
C HIS A 37 -9.62 11.57 -11.64
N ARG A 38 -8.49 10.99 -12.07
CA ARG A 38 -7.74 10.01 -11.25
C ARG A 38 -7.26 10.61 -9.91
N ALA A 39 -7.34 9.81 -8.85
CA ALA A 39 -6.87 10.16 -7.51
C ALA A 39 -5.36 10.45 -7.48
N HIS A 40 -4.56 9.42 -7.77
CA HIS A 40 -3.10 9.48 -7.75
C HIS A 40 -2.53 9.83 -9.14
N ARG A 41 -2.46 11.12 -9.45
CA ARG A 41 -1.99 11.60 -10.78
C ARG A 41 -0.54 11.25 -11.10
N ASP A 42 0.29 11.13 -10.06
CA ASP A 42 1.71 10.84 -10.18
C ASP A 42 2.01 9.34 -10.13
N ALA A 43 1.00 8.49 -9.89
CA ALA A 43 1.15 7.04 -9.92
C ALA A 43 1.41 6.56 -11.35
N PRO A 44 2.35 5.61 -11.55
CA PRO A 44 2.52 4.96 -12.84
C PRO A 44 1.19 4.34 -13.32
N PRO A 45 0.97 4.25 -14.64
CA PRO A 45 -0.17 3.52 -15.18
C PRO A 45 -0.22 2.08 -14.64
N HIS A 46 -1.42 1.63 -14.26
CA HIS A 46 -1.67 0.25 -13.80
C HIS A 46 -0.89 -0.16 -12.55
N ALA A 47 -0.39 0.81 -11.77
CA ALA A 47 0.34 0.55 -10.55
C ALA A 47 -0.59 0.15 -9.40
N TRP A 48 -0.22 -0.91 -8.69
CA TRP A 48 -0.72 -1.16 -7.33
C TRP A 48 -0.09 -0.15 -6.35
N SER A 49 -0.76 0.07 -5.22
CA SER A 49 -0.44 1.07 -4.21
C SER A 49 0.42 0.48 -3.08
N ASP A 50 0.33 1.09 -1.89
CA ASP A 50 0.93 0.55 -0.68
C ASP A 50 0.33 -0.79 -0.28
N ASP A 51 -0.95 -1.07 -0.55
CA ASP A 51 -1.55 -2.39 -0.29
C ASP A 51 -0.78 -3.51 -1.00
N GLY A 52 -0.54 -3.36 -2.31
CA GLY A 52 0.21 -4.33 -3.11
C GLY A 52 1.67 -4.45 -2.69
N ALA A 53 2.35 -3.32 -2.45
CA ALA A 53 3.76 -3.32 -2.08
C ALA A 53 3.99 -3.92 -0.67
N GLN A 54 3.15 -3.59 0.31
CA GLN A 54 3.23 -4.13 1.67
C GLN A 54 2.90 -5.63 1.69
N ALA A 55 1.91 -6.08 0.92
CA ALA A 55 1.59 -7.50 0.78
C ALA A 55 2.76 -8.30 0.14
N LEU A 56 3.49 -7.71 -0.80
CA LEU A 56 4.68 -8.31 -1.39
C LEU A 56 5.85 -8.37 -0.40
N CYS A 57 6.07 -7.32 0.40
CA CYS A 57 7.05 -7.36 1.50
C CYS A 57 6.74 -8.48 2.50
N LEU A 58 5.47 -8.65 2.86
CA LEU A 58 5.02 -9.76 3.72
C LEU A 58 5.28 -11.12 3.08
N LEU A 59 4.95 -11.29 1.79
CA LEU A 59 5.19 -12.55 1.09
C LEU A 59 6.68 -12.88 1.02
N GLU A 60 7.52 -11.92 0.67
CA GLU A 60 8.98 -12.09 0.62
C GLU A 60 9.52 -12.53 1.99
N SER A 61 9.19 -11.80 3.06
CA SER A 61 9.63 -12.14 4.42
C SER A 61 9.18 -13.55 4.85
N LEU A 62 7.95 -13.95 4.55
CA LEU A 62 7.45 -15.30 4.86
C LEU A 62 8.22 -16.40 4.11
N LEU A 63 8.59 -16.14 2.85
CA LEU A 63 9.35 -17.08 2.03
C LEU A 63 10.80 -17.21 2.51
N GLU A 64 11.44 -16.09 2.89
CA GLU A 64 12.83 -16.06 3.35
C GLU A 64 12.97 -16.63 4.77
N CYS A 65 12.12 -16.21 5.70
CA CYS A 65 12.19 -16.61 7.11
C CYS A 65 11.52 -17.97 7.40
N GLY A 66 10.63 -18.45 6.52
CA GLY A 66 9.82 -19.65 6.72
C GLY A 66 8.78 -19.53 7.85
N ARG A 67 8.59 -18.32 8.38
CA ARG A 67 7.64 -17.93 9.44
C ARG A 67 7.42 -16.43 9.38
N LEU A 68 6.43 -15.92 10.11
CA LEU A 68 6.31 -14.49 10.36
C LEU A 68 7.48 -14.02 11.25
N ASP A 69 8.33 -13.16 10.71
CA ASP A 69 9.39 -12.48 11.45
C ASP A 69 9.16 -10.94 11.38
N PRO A 70 8.68 -10.31 12.47
CA PRO A 70 8.33 -8.89 12.45
C PRO A 70 9.51 -7.96 12.19
N ALA A 71 10.74 -8.36 12.52
CA ALA A 71 11.91 -7.52 12.28
C ALA A 71 12.26 -7.51 10.79
N ASP A 72 12.27 -8.67 10.15
CA ASP A 72 12.53 -8.84 8.72
C ASP A 72 11.46 -8.14 7.86
N LEU A 73 10.18 -8.32 8.21
CA LEU A 73 9.09 -7.59 7.57
C LEU A 73 9.25 -6.07 7.71
N ALA A 74 9.62 -5.59 8.91
CA ALA A 74 9.83 -4.17 9.13
C ALA A 74 10.97 -3.59 8.28
N ASP A 75 12.06 -4.35 8.09
CA ASP A 75 13.16 -3.95 7.21
C ASP A 75 12.71 -3.87 5.74
N GLY A 76 11.93 -4.85 5.27
CA GLY A 76 11.31 -4.82 3.94
C GLY A 76 10.38 -3.61 3.73
N LEU A 77 9.53 -3.31 4.72
CA LEU A 77 8.65 -2.15 4.66
C LEU A 77 9.40 -0.81 4.69
N LEU A 78 10.53 -0.73 5.41
CA LEU A 78 11.42 0.42 5.39
C LEU A 78 12.11 0.58 4.03
N LEU A 79 12.55 -0.51 3.41
CA LEU A 79 13.10 -0.52 2.05
C LEU A 79 12.05 -0.10 1.02
N TRP A 80 10.81 -0.58 1.13
CA TRP A 80 9.71 -0.10 0.31
C TRP A 80 9.55 1.41 0.46
N LYS A 81 9.43 1.91 1.70
CA LYS A 81 9.16 3.32 1.95
C LYS A 81 10.29 4.24 1.48
N ARG A 82 11.55 3.80 1.57
CA ARG A 82 12.74 4.61 1.23
C ARG A 82 13.19 4.46 -0.23
N GLU A 83 13.12 3.25 -0.76
CA GLU A 83 13.76 2.87 -2.02
C GLU A 83 12.78 2.32 -3.06
N GLY A 84 11.49 2.20 -2.72
CA GLY A 84 10.47 1.71 -3.64
C GLY A 84 10.52 0.21 -3.87
N LEU A 85 11.07 -0.58 -2.93
CA LEU A 85 10.98 -2.04 -2.97
C LEU A 85 9.52 -2.47 -3.19
N TRP A 86 9.29 -3.29 -4.22
CA TRP A 86 7.96 -3.76 -4.66
C TRP A 86 6.96 -2.69 -5.13
N ALA A 87 7.32 -1.41 -5.14
CA ALA A 87 6.54 -0.37 -5.80
C ALA A 87 6.75 -0.45 -7.32
N VAL A 88 5.68 -0.23 -8.09
CA VAL A 88 5.78 -0.18 -9.56
C VAL A 88 6.68 1.00 -9.96
N ASP A 89 7.66 0.72 -10.82
CA ASP A 89 8.74 1.65 -11.21
C ASP A 89 9.52 2.28 -10.04
N GLY A 90 9.46 1.68 -8.84
CA GLY A 90 10.08 2.22 -7.63
C GLY A 90 9.39 3.48 -7.08
N VAL A 91 8.17 3.79 -7.54
CA VAL A 91 7.45 5.01 -7.14
C VAL A 91 6.48 4.73 -6.00
N VAL A 92 6.78 5.26 -4.81
CA VAL A 92 5.85 5.25 -3.67
C VAL A 92 5.00 6.51 -3.71
N PHE A 93 3.73 6.36 -4.08
CA PHE A 93 2.78 7.48 -4.18
C PHE A 93 1.71 7.48 -3.09
N ASP A 94 1.47 6.35 -2.42
CA ASP A 94 0.58 6.25 -1.27
C ASP A 94 1.28 5.61 -0.06
N CYS A 95 0.81 5.97 1.13
CA CYS A 95 1.16 5.36 2.40
C CYS A 95 0.27 5.98 3.50
N GLY A 96 -0.57 5.14 4.10
CA GLY A 96 -1.42 5.55 5.22
C GLY A 96 -0.63 6.23 6.36
N SER A 97 -1.22 7.26 6.97
CA SER A 97 -0.54 8.07 8.00
C SER A 97 -0.12 7.24 9.24
N THR A 98 -0.93 6.27 9.63
CA THR A 98 -0.64 5.29 10.69
C THR A 98 0.60 4.46 10.35
N THR A 99 0.65 3.90 9.14
CA THR A 99 1.79 3.13 8.63
C THR A 99 3.05 4.00 8.57
N ALA A 100 2.95 5.21 8.03
CA ALA A 100 4.07 6.14 7.97
C ALA A 100 4.65 6.47 9.37
N ARG A 101 3.77 6.67 10.37
CA ARG A 101 4.18 6.90 11.77
C ARG A 101 4.85 5.67 12.39
N ALA A 102 4.33 4.47 12.13
CA ALA A 102 4.94 3.23 12.61
C ALA A 102 6.33 3.03 12.01
N LEU A 103 6.47 3.19 10.69
CA LEU A 103 7.76 3.08 9.99
C LEU A 103 8.77 4.12 10.47
N ALA A 104 8.34 5.36 10.75
CA ALA A 104 9.21 6.37 11.34
C ALA A 104 9.74 5.96 12.73
N ARG A 105 8.93 5.30 13.56
CA ARG A 105 9.36 4.77 14.87
C ARG A 105 10.33 3.60 14.71
N ILE A 106 10.06 2.69 13.77
CA ILE A 106 10.97 1.57 13.45
C ILE A 106 12.32 2.11 13.00
N ALA A 107 12.34 3.10 12.09
CA ALA A 107 13.56 3.75 11.64
C ALA A 107 14.35 4.44 12.77
N ALA A 108 13.66 4.86 13.85
CA ALA A 108 14.27 5.40 15.06
C ALA A 108 14.74 4.34 16.08
N GLY A 109 14.62 3.05 15.76
CA GLY A 109 15.06 1.93 16.58
C GLY A 109 14.01 1.35 17.52
N VAL A 110 12.73 1.74 17.39
CA VAL A 110 11.65 1.10 18.15
C VAL A 110 11.39 -0.29 17.58
N PRO A 111 11.29 -1.36 18.40
CA PRO A 111 10.94 -2.68 17.91
C PRO A 111 9.63 -2.68 17.13
N ALA A 112 9.56 -3.45 16.03
CA ALA A 112 8.40 -3.45 15.11
C ALA A 112 7.06 -3.70 15.84
N LEU A 113 7.05 -4.64 16.79
CA LEU A 113 5.86 -4.99 17.58
C LEU A 113 5.39 -3.87 18.54
N GLU A 114 6.23 -2.85 18.77
CA GLU A 114 5.95 -1.71 19.66
C GLU A 114 5.83 -0.37 18.90
N ALA A 115 5.99 -0.43 17.57
CA ALA A 115 6.00 0.75 16.72
C ALA A 115 4.60 1.21 16.31
N GLY A 116 3.62 0.30 16.31
CA GLY A 116 2.23 0.60 16.02
C GLY A 116 1.65 1.59 17.03
N PRO A 117 0.87 2.59 16.58
CA PRO A 117 0.16 3.47 17.49
C PRO A 117 -1.06 2.74 18.10
N ALA A 118 -1.50 3.17 19.29
CA ALA A 118 -2.48 2.45 20.12
C ALA A 118 -3.70 3.30 20.51
N GLY A 119 -3.95 4.40 19.81
CA GLY A 119 -5.09 5.28 20.02
C GLY A 119 -6.38 4.75 19.39
N GLU A 120 -7.52 5.24 19.85
CA GLU A 120 -8.85 4.84 19.36
C GLU A 120 -9.05 5.09 17.85
N GLY A 121 -8.37 6.10 17.29
CA GLY A 121 -8.39 6.42 15.86
C GLY A 121 -7.38 5.67 15.00
N ASP A 122 -6.56 4.78 15.58
CA ASP A 122 -5.52 4.04 14.86
C ASP A 122 -6.08 2.69 14.32
N ASN A 123 -7.29 2.72 13.76
CA ASN A 123 -8.06 1.55 13.27
C ASN A 123 -8.18 1.52 11.73
N GLY A 124 -7.15 2.03 11.05
CA GLY A 124 -7.07 2.01 9.58
C GLY A 124 -6.88 0.60 9.02
N ASN A 125 -7.04 0.48 7.70
CA ASN A 125 -6.97 -0.78 6.96
C ASN A 125 -5.55 -1.23 6.60
N GLY A 126 -4.50 -0.43 6.83
CA GLY A 126 -3.13 -0.71 6.39
C GLY A 126 -2.42 -1.92 7.01
N ALA A 127 -3.15 -2.83 7.66
CA ALA A 127 -2.65 -4.11 8.18
C ALA A 127 -3.59 -5.29 7.86
N LEU A 128 -4.70 -5.06 7.15
CA LEU A 128 -5.67 -6.09 6.74
C LEU A 128 -5.24 -6.74 5.42
#